data_AF-A0A484KB60-F1
#
_entry.id   AF-A0A484KB60-F1
#
_cell.length_a   1.000
_cell.length_b   1.000
_cell.length_c   1.000
_cell.angle_alpha   90.00
_cell.angle_beta   90.00
_cell.angle_gamma   90.00
#
_symmetry.space_group_name_H-M   'P 1'
#
loop_
_entity.id
_entity.type
_entity.pdbx_description
1 polymer ?
#
loop_
_entity_poly.entity_id
_entity_poly.type
_entity_poly.pdbx_seq_one_letter_code
_entity_poly.pdbx_strand_id
1 'polypeptide(L)'
;MKLSSSSSTLVIAMVLAMLLTATLAQNCGSQVGGRTCAGNHCCSRWGYCGLTCAHCGGGCQSNCHPDCGSAPVKFDNETDVVVNAKP
;
A
#
# COMPACT_ATOMS: atom_id res chain seq x y z
N MET A 1 8.51 -45.43 -12.64
CA MET A 1 9.03 -44.43 -11.68
C MET A 1 7.99 -44.29 -10.57
N LYS A 2 8.18 -44.98 -9.44
CA LYS A 2 7.26 -44.91 -8.29
C LYS A 2 7.59 -43.63 -7.53
N LEU A 3 6.78 -42.60 -7.70
CA LEU A 3 6.90 -41.35 -6.97
C LEU A 3 6.52 -41.61 -5.52
N SER A 4 7.50 -41.57 -4.61
CA SER A 4 7.26 -41.74 -3.18
C SER A 4 6.32 -40.64 -2.69
N SER A 5 5.11 -41.06 -2.31
CA SER A 5 3.96 -40.21 -1.95
C SER A 5 4.27 -39.22 -0.80
N SER A 6 5.22 -39.56 0.07
CA SER A 6 5.58 -38.76 1.26
C SER A 6 6.38 -37.49 0.96
N SER A 7 7.15 -37.46 -0.15
CA SER A 7 8.00 -36.31 -0.49
C SER A 7 7.26 -35.27 -1.33
N SER A 8 6.32 -35.72 -2.16
CA SER A 8 5.56 -34.84 -3.07
C SER A 8 4.49 -34.04 -2.34
N THR A 9 3.86 -34.61 -1.31
CA THR A 9 2.90 -33.89 -0.46
C THR A 9 3.56 -32.78 0.36
N LEU A 10 4.80 -33.00 0.84
CA LEU A 10 5.59 -31.97 1.53
C LEU A 10 5.95 -30.80 0.60
N VAL A 11 6.33 -31.10 -0.65
CA VAL A 11 6.61 -30.06 -1.65
C VAL A 11 5.34 -29.26 -1.98
N ILE A 12 4.20 -29.93 -2.18
CA ILE A 12 2.92 -29.26 -2.45
C ILE A 12 2.48 -28.41 -1.25
N ALA A 13 2.63 -28.92 -0.01
CA ALA A 13 2.30 -28.17 1.20
C ALA A 13 3.19 -26.92 1.38
N MET A 14 4.49 -27.03 1.11
CA MET A 14 5.43 -25.90 1.11
C MET A 14 5.07 -24.86 0.05
N VAL A 15 4.70 -25.30 -1.16
CA VAL A 15 4.28 -24.39 -2.25
C VAL A 15 2.98 -23.67 -1.91
N LEU A 16 1.99 -24.37 -1.34
CA LEU A 16 0.76 -23.74 -0.84
C LEU A 16 1.06 -22.71 0.26
N ALA A 17 1.93 -23.05 1.23
CA ALA A 17 2.33 -22.12 2.28
C ALA A 17 3.02 -20.86 1.74
N MET A 18 3.91 -21.00 0.74
CA MET A 18 4.54 -19.85 0.08
C MET A 18 3.53 -18.99 -0.68
N LEU A 19 2.57 -19.59 -1.40
CA LEU A 19 1.50 -18.87 -2.11
C LEU A 19 0.60 -18.07 -1.16
N LEU A 20 0.29 -18.63 0.02
CA LEU A 20 -0.46 -17.94 1.07
C LEU A 20 0.28 -16.67 1.54
N THR A 21 1.60 -16.73 1.68
CA THR A 21 2.41 -15.57 2.12
C THR A 21 2.68 -14.53 1.05
N ALA A 22 2.63 -14.87 -0.24
CA ALA A 22 2.96 -13.96 -1.34
C ALA A 22 1.88 -12.90 -1.61
N THR A 23 0.73 -12.97 -0.94
CA THR A 23 -0.43 -12.09 -1.21
C THR A 23 -0.43 -10.77 -0.44
N LEU A 24 0.52 -10.55 0.49
CA LEU A 24 0.60 -9.32 1.28
C LEU A 24 1.84 -8.49 0.93
N ALA A 25 1.94 -8.04 -0.32
CA ALA A 25 2.89 -6.98 -0.68
C ALA A 25 2.35 -5.62 -0.21
N GLN A 26 2.15 -5.45 1.10
CA GLN A 26 1.77 -4.17 1.69
C GLN A 26 3.02 -3.36 2.01
N ASN A 27 3.03 -2.09 1.66
CA ASN A 27 4.17 -1.19 1.81
C ASN A 27 4.05 -0.25 3.00
N CYS A 28 2.82 -0.04 3.50
CA CYS A 28 2.52 0.87 4.59
C CYS A 28 1.31 0.40 5.41
N GLY A 29 1.04 1.08 6.52
CA GLY A 29 -0.16 0.87 7.33
C GLY A 29 0.00 -0.23 8.38
N SER A 30 -1.10 -0.55 9.06
CA SER A 30 -1.10 -1.50 10.18
C SER A 30 -0.69 -2.91 9.76
N GLN A 31 -0.82 -3.24 8.47
CA GLN A 31 -0.42 -4.52 7.87
C GLN A 31 1.10 -4.76 7.97
N VAL A 32 1.90 -3.70 8.01
CA VAL A 32 3.37 -3.75 8.15
C VAL A 32 3.85 -2.96 9.37
N GLY A 33 3.11 -3.05 10.48
CA GLY A 33 3.53 -2.46 11.76
C GLY A 33 3.42 -0.94 11.82
N GLY A 34 2.51 -0.35 11.03
CA GLY A 34 2.30 1.10 11.02
C GLY A 34 3.33 1.87 10.20
N ARG A 35 4.07 1.20 9.31
CA ARG A 35 5.04 1.86 8.44
C ARG A 35 4.35 2.94 7.59
N THR A 36 4.96 4.12 7.51
CA THR A 36 4.49 5.21 6.64
C THR A 36 5.17 5.14 5.28
N CYS A 37 4.55 5.76 4.28
CA CYS A 37 5.14 5.89 2.96
C CYS A 37 6.22 6.98 2.94
N ALA A 38 7.29 6.74 2.17
CA ALA A 38 8.28 7.78 1.89
C ALA A 38 7.67 8.92 1.06
N GLY A 39 8.33 10.09 1.04
CA GLY A 39 7.94 11.21 0.17
C GLY A 39 6.55 11.79 0.44
N ASN A 40 6.06 11.71 1.68
CA ASN A 40 4.72 12.18 2.08
C ASN A 40 3.56 11.57 1.28
N HIS A 41 3.76 10.38 0.70
CA HIS A 41 2.69 9.65 0.03
C HIS A 41 1.64 9.16 1.03
N CYS A 42 0.39 9.10 0.57
CA CYS A 42 -0.74 8.59 1.34
C CYS A 42 -0.66 7.07 1.43
N CYS A 43 -0.97 6.54 2.61
CA CYS A 43 -1.17 5.11 2.79
C CYS A 43 -2.65 4.77 2.64
N SER A 44 -2.99 4.07 1.57
CA SER A 44 -4.35 3.58 1.32
C SER A 44 -4.84 2.64 2.43
N ARG A 45 -6.16 2.43 2.50
CA ARG A 45 -6.77 1.43 3.39
C ARG A 45 -6.18 0.03 3.23
N TRP A 46 -5.68 -0.27 2.05
CA TRP A 46 -5.18 -1.59 1.71
C TRP A 46 -3.72 -1.81 2.13
N GLY A 47 -2.95 -0.73 2.33
CA GLY A 47 -1.53 -0.80 2.69
C GLY A 47 -0.57 -0.42 1.56
N TYR A 48 -1.08 0.24 0.52
CA TYR A 48 -0.29 0.77 -0.60
C TYR A 48 -0.07 2.27 -0.53
N CYS A 49 1.09 2.72 -1.03
CA CYS A 49 1.50 4.11 -1.09
C CYS A 49 1.12 4.78 -2.42
N GLY A 50 0.53 5.98 -2.38
CA GLY A 50 0.25 6.77 -3.58
C GLY A 50 -0.25 8.18 -3.27
N LEU A 51 -0.48 9.00 -4.30
CA LEU A 51 -1.00 10.38 -4.17
C LEU A 51 -2.43 10.55 -4.70
N THR A 52 -3.00 9.52 -5.32
CA THR A 52 -4.34 9.62 -5.90
C THR A 52 -5.41 9.53 -4.82
N CYS A 53 -6.63 9.99 -5.13
CA CYS A 53 -7.77 9.90 -4.21
C CYS A 53 -8.06 8.46 -3.74
N ALA A 54 -7.72 7.45 -4.55
CA ALA A 54 -7.85 6.05 -4.15
C ALA A 54 -6.92 5.66 -2.98
N HIS A 55 -5.82 6.40 -2.79
CA HIS A 55 -4.86 6.21 -1.71
C HIS A 55 -5.07 7.17 -0.54
N CYS A 56 -5.41 8.43 -0.85
CA CYS A 56 -5.52 9.50 0.15
C CYS A 56 -6.93 9.69 0.72
N GLY A 57 -7.94 9.13 0.05
CA GLY A 57 -9.35 9.30 0.38
C GLY A 57 -9.84 8.37 1.50
N GLY A 58 -11.12 8.00 1.44
CA GLY A 58 -11.80 7.28 2.51
C GLY A 58 -11.09 5.99 2.94
N GLY A 59 -10.74 5.92 4.23
CA GLY A 59 -10.04 4.78 4.83
C GLY A 59 -8.53 4.82 4.71
N CYS A 60 -7.94 5.92 4.24
CA CYS A 60 -6.50 6.15 4.32
C CYS A 60 -5.98 6.01 5.77
N GLN A 61 -4.80 5.40 5.91
CA GLN A 61 -4.17 5.06 7.19
C GLN A 61 -3.14 6.10 7.66
N SER A 62 -2.44 6.79 6.74
CA SER A 62 -1.46 7.84 7.05
C SER A 62 -1.24 8.80 5.88
N ASN A 63 -0.81 10.03 6.17
CA ASN A 63 -0.62 11.11 5.19
C ASN A 63 -1.86 11.34 4.31
N CYS A 64 -3.04 11.33 4.92
CA CYS A 64 -4.32 11.38 4.23
C CYS A 64 -4.71 12.82 3.87
N HIS A 65 -5.31 13.00 2.70
CA HIS A 65 -5.82 14.28 2.25
C HIS A 65 -7.34 14.15 2.05
N PRO A 66 -8.16 14.73 2.95
CA PRO A 66 -9.62 14.58 2.88
C PRO A 66 -10.24 15.26 1.64
N ASP A 67 -9.54 16.24 1.05
CA ASP A 67 -9.99 17.03 -0.12
C ASP A 67 -9.84 16.29 -1.46
N CYS A 68 -9.99 14.97 -1.44
CA CYS A 68 -10.00 14.09 -2.60
C CYS A 68 -11.24 14.32 -3.50
N GLY A 69 -11.34 15.48 -4.14
CA GLY A 69 -12.46 15.81 -5.01
C GLY A 69 -12.59 17.26 -5.47
N SER A 70 -11.81 18.22 -4.93
CA SER A 70 -12.08 19.65 -5.15
C SER A 70 -10.83 20.53 -5.27
N ALA A 71 -9.82 20.17 -6.06
CA ALA A 71 -8.89 21.16 -6.61
C ALA A 71 -8.05 20.56 -7.75
N PRO A 72 -7.71 21.35 -8.78
CA PRO A 72 -6.64 20.99 -9.70
C PRO A 72 -5.32 21.00 -8.93
N VAL A 73 -4.75 19.83 -8.67
CA VAL A 73 -3.34 19.70 -8.27
C VAL A 73 -2.48 20.27 -9.40
N LYS A 74 -2.01 21.51 -9.25
CA LYS A 74 -0.94 22.03 -10.10
C LYS A 74 0.38 21.53 -9.52
N PHE A 75 1.04 20.69 -10.31
CA PHE A 75 2.40 20.22 -10.05
C PHE A 75 3.34 21.25 -10.65
N ASP A 76 3.83 22.16 -9.82
CA ASP A 76 5.01 22.96 -10.14
C ASP A 76 6.22 22.34 -9.44
N ASN A 77 7.26 22.09 -10.22
CA ASN A 77 8.48 21.40 -9.80
C ASN A 77 9.39 22.32 -8.97
N GLU A 78 9.02 22.59 -7.71
CA GLU A 78 9.92 22.89 -6.58
C GLU A 78 9.12 22.94 -5.27
N THR A 79 9.40 22.01 -4.35
CA THR A 79 8.97 21.95 -2.92
C THR A 79 7.47 21.98 -2.57
N ASP A 80 7.05 20.88 -1.93
CA ASP A 80 6.09 20.79 -0.82
C ASP A 80 4.82 21.66 -0.83
N VAL A 81 3.67 20.98 -0.95
CA VAL A 81 2.37 21.30 -0.34
C VAL A 81 2.16 22.79 -0.01
N VAL A 82 1.58 23.54 -0.94
CA VAL A 82 1.10 24.90 -0.63
C VAL A 82 -0.12 24.79 0.30
N VAL A 83 0.10 24.75 1.62
CA VAL A 83 -0.93 24.88 2.67
C VAL A 83 -1.51 26.29 2.77
N ASN A 84 -1.19 27.19 1.84
CA ASN A 84 -1.61 28.58 1.91
C ASN A 84 -2.67 28.91 0.84
N ALA A 85 -3.86 28.36 1.02
CA ALA A 85 -5.06 29.02 0.52
C ALA A 85 -5.62 29.90 1.64
N LYS A 86 -5.28 31.19 1.60
CA LYS A 86 -6.01 32.28 2.29
C LYS A 86 -6.73 33.11 1.21
N PRO A 87 -7.80 33.87 1.52
CA PRO A 87 -8.05 34.61 2.76
C PRO A 87 -8.90 33.92 3.83
#